data_AF-A0A920UCQ0-F1
#
_entry.id   AF-A0A920UCQ0-F1
#
_cell.length_a   1.000
_cell.length_b   1.000
_cell.length_c   1.000
_cell.angle_alpha   90.00
_cell.angle_beta   90.00
_cell.angle_gamma   90.00
#
_symmetry.space_group_name_H-M   'P 1'
#
loop_
_entity.id
_entity.type
_entity.pdbx_description
1 polymer ?
#
loop_
_entity_poly.entity_id
_entity_poly.type
_entity_poly.pdbx_seq_one_letter_code
_entity_poly.pdbx_strand_id
1 'polypeptide(L)'
;MLRNLEALLAVSSAEASLVISGNGDVIEPDDGLIGIGSGGMYALASARALIDTKLSPREIAEKSMKIASDICIYTNDKITFEELKF
;
A
#
# COMPACT_ATOMS: atom_id res chain seq x y z
N MET A 1 -10.97 -3.84 -26.97
CA MET A 1 -11.91 -3.80 -25.84
C MET A 1 -11.09 -3.96 -24.56
N LEU A 2 -10.69 -2.86 -23.92
CA LEU A 2 -10.04 -2.81 -22.60
C LEU A 2 -11.09 -2.30 -21.59
N ARG A 3 -12.18 -3.06 -21.41
CA ARG A 3 -13.31 -2.63 -20.55
C ARG A 3 -13.19 -3.06 -19.10
N ASN A 4 -12.26 -3.97 -18.78
CA ASN A 4 -12.07 -4.47 -17.43
C ASN A 4 -10.71 -4.00 -16.94
N LEU A 5 -10.71 -2.98 -16.08
CA LEU A 5 -9.51 -2.57 -15.38
C LEU A 5 -9.31 -3.52 -14.20
N GLU A 6 -8.37 -4.45 -14.31
CA GLU A 6 -8.01 -5.36 -13.21
C GLU A 6 -7.18 -4.68 -12.11
N ALA A 7 -6.81 -3.41 -12.32
CA ALA A 7 -6.05 -2.63 -11.35
C ALA A 7 -6.95 -2.14 -10.20
N LEU A 8 -6.38 -2.15 -9.00
CA LEU A 8 -6.96 -1.54 -7.80
C LEU A 8 -6.46 -0.10 -7.66
N LEU A 9 -7.32 0.79 -7.18
CA LEU A 9 -6.96 2.17 -6.82
C LEU A 9 -6.93 2.29 -5.30
N ALA A 10 -5.80 2.73 -4.75
CA ALA A 10 -5.67 3.09 -3.34
C ALA A 10 -5.93 4.59 -3.16
N VAL A 11 -6.76 4.95 -2.19
CA VAL A 11 -7.10 6.33 -1.83
C VAL A 11 -6.87 6.49 -0.33
N SER A 12 -6.30 7.61 0.11
CA SER A 12 -6.07 7.88 1.54
C SER A 12 -6.30 9.36 1.86
N SER A 13 -6.90 9.64 3.02
CA SER A 13 -7.14 10.97 3.58
C SER A 13 -6.80 10.99 5.08
N ALA A 14 -7.12 12.09 5.78
CA ALA A 14 -6.97 12.16 7.24
C ALA A 14 -7.94 11.22 7.97
N GLU A 15 -9.06 10.92 7.31
CA GLU A 15 -10.21 10.25 7.90
C GLU A 15 -10.29 8.77 7.55
N ALA A 16 -9.87 8.38 6.34
CA ALA A 16 -10.03 7.01 5.85
C ALA A 16 -8.98 6.60 4.81
N SER A 17 -8.79 5.29 4.66
CA SER A 17 -8.02 4.68 3.57
C SER A 17 -8.87 3.64 2.86
N LEU A 18 -9.02 3.77 1.54
CA LEU A 18 -9.95 3.00 0.73
C LEU A 18 -9.25 2.32 -0.44
N VAL A 19 -9.73 1.14 -0.81
CA VAL A 19 -9.39 0.43 -2.04
C VAL A 19 -10.62 0.39 -2.94
N ILE A 20 -10.46 0.82 -4.19
CA ILE A 20 -11.51 0.81 -5.21
C ILE A 20 -11.14 -0.17 -6.33
N SER A 21 -12.05 -1.09 -6.65
CA SER A 21 -11.88 -2.05 -7.74
C SER A 21 -12.38 -1.50 -9.08
N GLY A 22 -11.90 -2.05 -10.20
CA GLY A 22 -12.43 -1.70 -11.53
C GLY A 22 -13.89 -2.08 -11.78
N ASN A 23 -14.48 -2.89 -10.88
CA ASN A 23 -15.90 -3.25 -10.90
C ASN A 23 -16.78 -2.30 -10.06
N GLY A 24 -16.16 -1.36 -9.33
CA GLY A 24 -16.86 -0.38 -8.49
C GLY A 24 -17.00 -0.79 -7.03
N ASP A 25 -16.32 -1.85 -6.58
CA ASP A 25 -16.28 -2.20 -5.16
C ASP A 25 -15.44 -1.18 -4.39
N VAL A 26 -15.91 -0.80 -3.19
CA VAL A 26 -15.19 0.11 -2.29
C VAL A 26 -14.99 -0.60 -0.96
N ILE A 27 -13.73 -0.72 -0.54
CA ILE A 27 -13.33 -1.51 0.63
C ILE A 27 -12.43 -0.66 1.52
N GLU A 28 -12.75 -0.58 2.80
CA GLU A 28 -11.90 0.02 3.83
C GLU A 28 -11.20 -1.10 4.63
N PRO A 29 -9.86 -1.13 4.70
CA PRO A 29 -9.14 -2.09 5.54
C PRO A 29 -9.24 -1.73 7.03
N ASP A 30 -9.52 -2.73 7.88
CA ASP A 30 -9.65 -2.54 9.33
C ASP A 30 -8.39 -1.98 10.01
N ASP A 31 -7.20 -2.28 9.46
CA ASP A 31 -5.91 -1.83 9.96
C ASP A 31 -5.41 -0.53 9.30
N GLY A 32 -6.19 0.04 8.38
CA GLY A 32 -5.81 1.24 7.62
C GLY A 32 -4.63 1.05 6.68
N LEU A 33 -4.13 -0.19 6.48
CA LEU A 33 -2.98 -0.47 5.63
C LEU A 33 -3.41 -0.99 4.26
N ILE A 34 -2.83 -0.43 3.20
CA ILE A 34 -3.11 -0.83 1.82
C ILE A 34 -1.81 -1.21 1.13
N GLY A 35 -1.79 -2.39 0.51
CA GLY A 35 -0.75 -2.82 -0.42
C GLY A 35 -1.37 -3.32 -1.72
N ILE A 36 -1.02 -2.68 -2.84
CA ILE A 36 -1.49 -3.05 -4.19
C ILE A 36 -0.29 -3.26 -5.14
N GLY A 37 -0.54 -3.87 -6.30
CA GLY A 37 0.49 -4.16 -7.30
C GLY A 37 1.35 -5.39 -6.97
N SER A 38 2.36 -5.66 -7.80
CA SER A 38 3.13 -6.92 -7.77
C SER A 38 3.85 -7.18 -6.44
N GLY A 39 4.32 -6.13 -5.76
CA GLY A 39 4.95 -6.21 -4.44
C GLY A 39 4.00 -5.96 -3.27
N GLY A 40 2.72 -5.68 -3.54
CA GLY A 40 1.77 -5.14 -2.57
C GLY A 40 1.58 -6.03 -1.34
N MET A 41 1.49 -7.35 -1.52
CA MET A 41 1.28 -8.28 -0.40
C MET A 41 2.52 -8.41 0.50
N TYR A 42 3.73 -8.30 -0.05
CA TYR A 42 4.96 -8.32 0.76
C TYR A 42 5.10 -7.02 1.57
N ALA A 43 4.79 -5.88 0.94
CA ALA A 43 4.76 -4.59 1.62
C ALA A 43 3.69 -4.57 2.72
N LEU A 44 2.46 -5.04 2.43
CA LEU A 44 1.37 -5.08 3.39
C LEU A 44 1.69 -5.98 4.59
N ALA A 45 2.22 -7.19 4.35
CA ALA A 45 2.63 -8.08 5.43
C ALA A 45 3.71 -7.47 6.32
N SER A 46 4.69 -6.78 5.71
CA SER A 46 5.74 -6.08 6.44
C SER A 46 5.18 -4.91 7.24
N ALA A 47 4.27 -4.12 6.67
CA ALA A 47 3.65 -2.98 7.34
C ALA A 47 2.82 -3.43 8.55
N ARG A 48 2.05 -4.52 8.41
CA ARG A 48 1.29 -5.14 9.50
C ARG A 48 2.17 -5.59 10.65
N ALA A 49 3.36 -6.12 10.36
CA ALA A 49 4.31 -6.51 11.40
C ALA A 49 4.96 -5.31 12.11
N LEU A 50 4.93 -4.12 11.49
CA LEU A 50 5.59 -2.92 11.98
C LEU A 50 4.63 -1.88 12.58
N ILE A 51 3.31 -2.01 12.39
CA ILE A 51 2.33 -0.97 12.77
C ILE A 51 2.25 -0.74 14.28
N ASP A 52 2.45 -1.77 15.10
CA ASP A 52 2.44 -1.66 16.58
C ASP A 52 3.78 -1.20 17.17
N THR A 53 4.72 -0.77 16.32
CA THR A 53 6.03 -0.28 16.77
C THR A 53 6.03 1.23 16.99
N LYS A 54 7.19 1.79 17.39
CA LYS A 54 7.37 3.24 17.57
C LYS A 54 7.73 3.98 16.27
N LEU A 55 7.66 3.29 15.13
CA LEU A 55 8.00 3.86 13.84
C LEU A 55 6.89 4.80 13.37
N SER A 56 7.27 5.90 12.73
CA SER A 56 6.33 6.77 12.03
C SER A 56 5.72 6.04 10.80
N PRO A 57 4.53 6.46 10.31
CA PRO A 57 3.96 5.90 9.08
C PRO A 57 4.92 5.93 7.89
N ARG A 58 5.71 7.02 7.77
CA ARG A 58 6.72 7.16 6.72
C ARG A 58 7.83 6.11 6.83
N GLU A 59 8.31 5.83 8.04
CA GLU A 59 9.33 4.79 8.29
C GLU A 59 8.77 3.38 8.07
N ILE A 60 7.51 3.12 8.45
CA ILE A 60 6.82 1.86 8.20
C ILE A 60 6.71 1.62 6.68
N ALA A 61 6.25 2.62 5.93
CA ALA A 61 6.15 2.54 4.47
C ALA A 61 7.53 2.28 3.84
N GLU A 62 8.59 2.96 4.32
CA GLU A 62 9.95 2.78 3.81
C GLU A 62 10.45 1.34 3.95
N LYS A 63 10.39 0.84 5.19
CA LYS A 63 10.89 -0.51 5.52
C LYS A 63 10.09 -1.57 4.78
N SER A 64 8.77 -1.38 4.69
CA SER A 64 7.87 -2.30 4.00
C SER A 64 8.15 -2.36 2.50
N MET A 65 8.33 -1.20 1.85
CA MET A 65 8.68 -1.15 0.43
C MET A 65 10.08 -1.68 0.16
N LYS A 66 11.03 -1.46 1.08
CA LYS A 66 12.38 -2.02 0.96
C LYS A 66 12.34 -3.55 1.00
N ILE A 67 11.61 -4.14 1.95
CA ILE A 67 11.40 -5.59 2.01
C ILE A 67 10.73 -6.11 0.74
N ALA A 68 9.70 -5.41 0.24
CA ALA A 68 9.05 -5.78 -1.01
C ALA A 68 10.01 -5.76 -2.22
N SER A 69 10.91 -4.78 -2.30
CA SER A 69 11.93 -4.69 -3.37
C SER A 69 12.99 -5.79 -3.30
N ASP A 70 13.26 -6.31 -2.10
CA ASP A 70 14.26 -7.37 -1.90
C ASP A 70 13.67 -8.76 -2.20
N ILE A 71 12.33 -8.90 -2.20
CA ILE A 71 11.63 -10.18 -2.41
C ILE A 71 10.97 -10.27 -3.80
N CYS A 72 10.28 -9.22 -4.25
CA CYS A 72 9.50 -9.26 -5.47
C CYS A 72 10.33 -8.83 -6.67
N ILE A 73 10.54 -9.73 -7.64
CA ILE A 73 11.29 -9.46 -8.88
C ILE A 73 10.70 -8.32 -9.74
N TYR A 74 9.45 -7.91 -9.47
CA TYR A 74 8.74 -6.84 -10.17
C TYR A 74 8.68 -5.54 -9.35
N THR A 75 9.36 -5.46 -8.20
CA THR A 75 9.45 -4.27 -7.36
C THR A 75 10.91 -3.94 -7.14
N ASN A 76 11.32 -2.71 -7.45
CA ASN A 76 12.71 -2.27 -7.28
C ASN A 76 12.82 -1.29 -6.10
N ASP A 77 14.04 -0.83 -5.85
CA ASP A 77 14.39 0.07 -4.75
C ASP A 77 14.22 1.56 -5.07
N LYS A 78 13.71 1.90 -6.26
CA LYS A 78 13.44 3.28 -6.67
C LYS A 78 12.04 3.68 -6.23
N ILE A 79 11.92 4.05 -4.96
CA ILE A 79 10.65 4.31 -4.31
C ILE A 79 10.44 5.82 -4.12
N THR A 80 9.25 6.31 -4.49
CA THR A 80 8.77 7.66 -4.16
C THR A 80 7.80 7.57 -3.00
N PHE A 81 7.91 8.48 -2.06
CA PHE A 81 7.01 8.57 -0.90
C PHE A 81 6.29 9.91 -0.92
N GLU A 82 4.99 9.86 -0.70
CA GLU A 82 4.12 11.02 -0.57
C GLU A 82 3.44 10.97 0.80
N GLU A 83 3.31 12.12 1.44
CA GLU A 83 2.74 12.25 2.79
C GLU A 83 1.66 13.34 2.79
N LEU A 84 0.53 13.04 3.43
CA LEU A 84 -0.51 14.02 3.66
C LEU A 84 -0.05 14.99 4.76
N LYS A 85 -0.16 16.28 4.48
CA LYS A 85 0.13 17.35 5.45
C LYS A 85 -1.17 17.76 6.11
N PHE A 86 -1.27 17.53 7.42
CA PHE A 86 -2.38 17.97 8.25
C PHE A 86 -1.92 19.05 9.22
#